data_AF-A0A535E6Z7-F1
#
_entry.id   AF-A0A535E6Z7-F1
#
_cell.length_a   1.000
_cell.length_b   1.000
_cell.length_c   1.000
_cell.angle_alpha   90.00
_cell.angle_beta   90.00
_cell.angle_gamma   90.00
#
_symmetry.space_group_name_H-M   'P 1'
#
loop_
_entity.id
_entity.type
_entity.pdbx_description
1 polymer ?
#
loop_
_entity_poly.entity_id
_entity_poly.type
_entity_poly.pdbx_seq_one_letter_code
_entity_poly.pdbx_strand_id
1 'polypeptide(L)'
;MVLVASATGDRLAGKTVVVTGTLNRFSRDEIHKLIEREGGKASSSVSSKTAYLVAGEAAGSKLEKAKSLLQELSGRLTPLADFRLVDQDGQSLDRAALLGRDTVIAAFHTTCHETCPLYTGLLFQLQKVARDVRLLEVTTDPATDTRSVLSAYRTGIGAGWTFATGQVDDVTSFWSPLGVSLSAGDTHTSALVLVDRYGFIRSAFSGAPDVGGTLPGPLLQQLDGPGRTLLNGHGQGWGAPQVVDSLRTLAAAGATSLGEPAPAFTLPALDGSRLSLEQLRGQPVIVNFWWSGCPPCRQEMPLLQSYADAHPNVRLVLVDPVDGVDGARAFVASLHVHAPVLLDDGGHVAAGYGVAAYPTSIFVRPDGTVASRYPGALTADILSAHLSNLGGG
;
A
#
# COMPACT_ATOMS: atom_id res chain seq x y z
N MET A 1 40.82 -34.05 21.67
CA MET A 1 39.37 -33.97 21.41
C MET A 1 39.14 -32.73 20.57
N VAL A 2 38.99 -32.93 19.26
CA VAL A 2 38.73 -31.86 18.28
C VAL A 2 37.27 -31.42 18.45
N LEU A 3 37.05 -30.13 18.71
CA LEU A 3 35.72 -29.53 18.63
C LEU A 3 35.49 -29.04 17.21
N VAL A 4 34.60 -29.75 16.51
CA VAL A 4 34.09 -29.46 15.16
C VAL A 4 33.00 -28.40 15.26
N ALA A 5 32.89 -27.61 14.18
CA ALA A 5 32.09 -26.41 13.96
C ALA A 5 30.59 -26.45 14.32
N SER A 6 30.03 -25.26 14.60
CA SER A 6 28.60 -24.92 14.68
C SER A 6 28.47 -23.41 14.37
N ALA A 7 27.59 -22.87 13.52
CA ALA A 7 26.43 -23.38 12.80
C ALA A 7 26.29 -22.64 11.45
N THR A 8 25.83 -23.35 10.42
CA THR A 8 25.30 -22.78 9.17
C THR A 8 24.00 -22.01 9.48
N GLY A 9 23.90 -20.74 9.09
CA GLY A 9 22.69 -19.94 9.30
C GLY A 9 21.72 -20.05 8.13
N ASP A 10 20.42 -20.20 8.36
CA ASP A 10 19.40 -20.17 7.28
C ASP A 10 18.97 -18.74 6.90
N ARG A 11 19.83 -17.75 7.13
CA ARG A 11 19.46 -16.32 7.04
C ARG A 11 19.08 -15.88 5.62
N LEU A 12 19.57 -16.58 4.61
CA LEU A 12 19.30 -16.34 3.20
C LEU A 12 18.51 -17.50 2.57
N ALA A 13 17.91 -18.39 3.35
CA ALA A 13 17.15 -19.53 2.84
C ALA A 13 16.14 -19.13 1.75
N GLY A 14 16.29 -19.72 0.57
CA GLY A 14 15.42 -19.46 -0.59
C GLY A 14 15.61 -18.10 -1.28
N LYS A 15 16.56 -17.28 -0.84
CA LYS A 15 16.83 -15.95 -1.42
C LYS A 15 17.92 -16.04 -2.47
N THR A 16 17.68 -15.42 -3.64
CA THR A 16 18.73 -15.26 -4.66
C THR A 16 19.46 -13.93 -4.44
N VAL A 17 20.78 -13.97 -4.29
CA VAL A 17 21.63 -12.80 -4.08
C VAL A 17 22.54 -12.62 -5.29
N VAL A 18 22.55 -11.42 -5.85
CA VAL A 18 23.49 -11.05 -6.93
C VAL A 18 24.54 -10.15 -6.34
N VAL A 19 25.80 -10.44 -6.61
CA VAL A 19 26.91 -9.56 -6.23
C VAL A 19 27.47 -8.92 -7.50
N THR A 20 27.72 -7.62 -7.48
CA THR A 20 28.34 -6.88 -8.58
C THR A 20 29.35 -5.86 -8.05
N GLY A 21 30.31 -5.41 -8.89
CA GLY A 21 31.39 -4.50 -8.48
C GLY A 21 32.46 -5.16 -7.61
N THR A 22 33.49 -4.40 -7.26
CA THR A 22 34.62 -4.82 -6.43
C THR A 22 34.29 -4.66 -4.95
N LEU A 23 34.40 -5.73 -4.17
CA LEU A 23 34.16 -5.70 -2.73
C LEU A 23 35.49 -5.56 -1.98
N ASN A 24 35.53 -4.69 -0.97
CA ASN A 24 36.77 -4.36 -0.26
C ASN A 24 37.18 -5.40 0.79
N ARG A 25 36.31 -6.39 1.08
CA ARG A 25 36.50 -7.38 2.16
C ARG A 25 36.40 -8.83 1.73
N PHE A 26 35.85 -9.12 0.55
CA PHE A 26 35.61 -10.48 0.09
C PHE A 26 35.88 -10.57 -1.40
N SER A 27 36.57 -11.62 -1.83
CA SER A 27 36.57 -12.01 -3.23
C SER A 27 35.18 -12.49 -3.66
N ARG A 28 34.95 -12.56 -4.99
CA ARG A 28 33.68 -13.04 -5.55
C ARG A 28 33.33 -14.45 -5.07
N ASP A 29 34.33 -15.31 -4.98
CA ASP A 29 34.12 -16.70 -4.59
C ASP A 29 33.87 -16.83 -3.08
N GLU A 30 34.55 -16.01 -2.26
CA GLU A 30 34.31 -15.99 -0.81
C GLU A 30 32.92 -15.49 -0.46
N ILE A 31 32.42 -14.45 -1.15
CA ILE A 31 31.08 -13.94 -0.91
C ILE A 31 30.01 -14.91 -1.41
N HIS A 32 30.23 -15.63 -2.52
CA HIS A 32 29.31 -16.67 -2.98
C HIS A 32 29.23 -17.83 -1.99
N LYS A 33 30.38 -18.32 -1.51
CA LYS A 33 30.44 -19.35 -0.47
C LYS A 33 29.79 -18.90 0.83
N LEU A 34 29.89 -17.61 1.18
CA LEU A 34 29.18 -17.05 2.32
C LEU A 34 27.66 -17.07 2.09
N ILE A 35 27.19 -16.63 0.93
CA ILE A 35 25.76 -16.63 0.57
C ILE A 35 25.19 -18.05 0.64
N GLU A 36 25.89 -19.03 0.07
CA GLU A 36 25.48 -20.44 0.06
C GLU A 36 25.51 -21.05 1.45
N ARG A 37 26.53 -20.73 2.25
CA ARG A 37 26.61 -21.16 3.66
C ARG A 37 25.45 -20.61 4.49
N GLU A 38 24.93 -19.45 4.13
CA GLU A 38 23.76 -18.85 4.76
C GLU A 38 22.41 -19.31 4.16
N GLY A 39 22.40 -20.35 3.30
CA GLY A 39 21.20 -20.92 2.68
C GLY A 39 20.69 -20.19 1.43
N GLY A 40 21.43 -19.17 0.95
CA GLY A 40 21.09 -18.38 -0.21
C GLY A 40 21.64 -18.94 -1.52
N LYS A 41 21.12 -18.45 -2.64
CA LYS A 41 21.61 -18.76 -3.99
C LYS A 41 22.39 -17.58 -4.56
N ALA A 42 23.68 -17.74 -4.79
CA ALA A 42 24.46 -16.75 -5.53
C ALA A 42 24.09 -16.79 -7.03
N SER A 43 23.81 -15.63 -7.62
CA SER A 43 23.50 -15.49 -9.04
C SER A 43 24.43 -14.47 -9.71
N SER A 44 24.77 -14.75 -10.97
CA SER A 44 25.61 -13.89 -11.81
C SER A 44 24.82 -12.79 -12.52
N SER A 45 23.49 -12.86 -12.54
CA SER A 45 22.61 -11.93 -13.25
C SER A 45 21.43 -11.44 -12.38
N VAL A 46 21.06 -10.17 -12.58
CA VAL A 46 19.88 -9.55 -11.96
C VAL A 46 18.63 -9.94 -12.76
N SER A 47 17.61 -10.41 -12.04
CA SER A 47 16.31 -10.83 -12.58
C SER A 47 15.19 -10.52 -11.56
N SER A 48 13.93 -10.78 -11.92
CA SER A 48 12.78 -10.67 -11.00
C SER A 48 12.89 -11.58 -9.76
N LYS A 49 13.72 -12.63 -9.80
CA LYS A 49 13.95 -13.56 -8.68
C LYS A 49 15.07 -13.10 -7.74
N THR A 50 15.78 -12.01 -8.08
CA THR A 50 16.85 -11.46 -7.25
C THR A 50 16.26 -10.79 -6.02
N ALA A 51 16.49 -11.37 -4.85
CA ALA A 51 16.02 -10.84 -3.57
C ALA A 51 16.93 -9.75 -3.01
N TYR A 52 18.25 -9.86 -3.26
CA TYR A 52 19.24 -8.89 -2.81
C TYR A 52 20.30 -8.64 -3.88
N LEU A 53 20.71 -7.38 -4.04
CA LEU A 53 21.88 -6.99 -4.82
C LEU A 53 22.95 -6.43 -3.86
N VAL A 54 24.12 -7.04 -3.86
CA VAL A 54 25.30 -6.53 -3.15
C VAL A 54 26.18 -5.82 -4.17
N ALA A 55 26.25 -4.49 -4.08
CA ALA A 55 27.01 -3.65 -5.01
C ALA A 55 28.30 -3.15 -4.35
N GLY A 56 29.43 -3.50 -4.94
CA GLY A 56 30.75 -2.96 -4.63
C GLY A 56 31.12 -1.77 -5.52
N GLU A 57 32.35 -1.30 -5.42
CA GLU A 57 32.89 -0.23 -6.27
C GLU A 57 32.81 -0.63 -7.75
N ALA A 58 32.51 0.33 -8.63
CA ALA A 58 32.34 0.10 -10.07
C ALA A 58 31.31 -1.00 -10.43
N ALA A 59 30.21 -1.10 -9.68
CA ALA A 59 29.13 -2.08 -9.87
C ALA A 59 28.51 -2.16 -11.28
N GLY A 60 28.68 -1.14 -12.12
CA GLY A 60 28.46 -1.18 -13.56
C GLY A 60 27.02 -1.52 -13.99
N SER A 61 26.89 -2.13 -15.18
CA SER A 61 25.61 -2.37 -15.86
C SER A 61 24.60 -3.23 -15.09
N LYS A 62 25.04 -4.04 -14.12
CA LYS A 62 24.13 -4.83 -13.26
C LYS A 62 23.45 -3.98 -12.20
N LEU A 63 24.14 -2.96 -11.67
CA LEU A 63 23.51 -1.99 -10.79
C LEU A 63 22.52 -1.13 -11.58
N GLU A 64 22.88 -0.69 -12.78
CA GLU A 64 21.97 0.06 -13.64
C GLU A 64 20.76 -0.77 -14.09
N LYS A 65 20.94 -2.07 -14.39
CA LYS A 65 19.83 -2.99 -14.65
C LYS A 65 18.95 -3.21 -13.42
N ALA A 66 19.51 -3.30 -12.22
CA ALA A 66 18.74 -3.40 -10.99
C ALA A 66 17.96 -2.10 -10.68
N LYS A 67 18.58 -0.94 -10.92
CA LYS A 67 17.92 0.37 -10.81
C LYS A 67 16.81 0.51 -11.86
N SER A 68 17.03 0.07 -13.09
CA SER A 68 16.04 0.07 -14.18
C SER A 68 14.87 -0.89 -13.89
N LEU A 69 15.13 -2.08 -13.34
CA LEU A 69 14.09 -2.99 -12.83
C LEU A 69 13.34 -2.37 -11.64
N LEU A 70 14.04 -1.70 -10.73
CA LEU A 70 13.42 -0.89 -9.68
C LEU A 70 12.65 0.29 -10.27
N GLN A 71 13.01 0.80 -11.45
CA GLN A 71 12.33 1.88 -12.14
C GLN A 71 11.05 1.39 -12.84
N GLU A 72 11.09 0.23 -13.49
CA GLU A 72 9.92 -0.52 -13.95
C GLU A 72 8.99 -0.90 -12.80
N LEU A 73 9.55 -1.18 -11.61
CA LEU A 73 8.79 -1.34 -10.37
C LEU A 73 8.37 0.00 -9.74
N SER A 74 9.05 1.12 -10.02
CA SER A 74 8.72 2.45 -9.49
C SER A 74 7.56 3.11 -10.23
N GLY A 75 7.31 2.71 -11.48
CA GLY A 75 6.01 2.95 -12.14
C GLY A 75 4.85 2.16 -11.52
N ARG A 76 5.14 1.24 -10.58
CA ARG A 76 4.20 0.34 -9.91
C ARG A 76 4.15 0.51 -8.38
N LEU A 77 5.11 1.22 -7.78
CA LEU A 77 5.26 1.40 -6.33
C LEU A 77 5.89 2.77 -6.07
N THR A 78 5.15 3.67 -5.43
CA THR A 78 5.67 5.01 -5.11
C THR A 78 6.64 4.92 -3.93
N PRO A 79 7.95 5.18 -4.12
CA PRO A 79 8.86 5.25 -2.98
C PRO A 79 8.47 6.42 -2.09
N LEU A 80 8.57 6.25 -0.78
CA LEU A 80 8.56 7.40 0.11
C LEU A 80 9.79 8.25 -0.23
N ALA A 81 9.59 9.53 -0.54
CA ALA A 81 10.68 10.45 -0.86
C ALA A 81 11.69 10.52 0.28
N ASP A 82 12.94 10.84 -0.02
CA ASP A 82 13.91 11.09 1.04
C ASP A 82 13.50 12.36 1.80
N PHE A 83 13.59 12.29 3.14
CA PHE A 83 13.18 13.37 4.03
C PHE A 83 14.14 13.47 5.21
N ARG A 84 14.10 14.61 5.89
CA ARG A 84 14.84 14.86 7.12
C ARG A 84 13.90 15.49 8.14
N LEU A 85 13.55 14.71 9.15
CA LEU A 85 12.73 15.15 10.26
C LEU A 85 13.48 14.86 11.56
N VAL A 86 12.89 15.32 12.66
CA VAL A 86 13.37 15.05 14.01
C VAL A 86 12.21 14.58 14.85
N ASP A 87 12.43 13.56 15.66
CA ASP A 87 11.41 13.07 16.58
C ASP A 87 11.28 13.97 17.83
N GLN A 88 10.27 13.66 18.65
CA GLN A 88 10.00 14.37 19.91
C GLN A 88 11.17 14.35 20.91
N ASP A 89 12.09 13.40 20.79
CA ASP A 89 13.24 13.22 21.68
C ASP A 89 14.52 13.85 21.10
N GLY A 90 14.46 14.41 19.88
CA GLY A 90 15.59 15.04 19.21
C GLY A 90 16.42 14.11 18.34
N GLN A 91 15.96 12.87 18.10
CA GLN A 91 16.63 11.94 17.20
C GLN A 91 16.29 12.26 15.75
N SER A 92 17.29 12.14 14.88
CA SER A 92 17.09 12.28 13.43
C SER A 92 16.17 11.17 12.94
N LEU A 93 15.16 11.55 12.16
CA LEU A 93 14.24 10.65 11.49
C LEU A 93 14.35 10.88 9.99
N ASP A 94 14.73 9.83 9.26
CA ASP A 94 14.85 9.84 7.81
C ASP A 94 14.26 8.55 7.22
N ARG A 95 14.31 8.43 5.90
CA ARG A 95 13.81 7.25 5.20
C ARG A 95 14.53 5.97 5.63
N ALA A 96 15.84 6.01 5.87
CA ALA A 96 16.62 4.84 6.26
C ALA A 96 16.19 4.33 7.64
N ALA A 97 15.85 5.24 8.56
CA ALA A 97 15.31 4.89 9.86
C ALA A 97 14.01 4.06 9.77
N LEU A 98 13.19 4.25 8.73
CA LEU A 98 11.92 3.53 8.52
C LEU A 98 12.08 2.12 7.91
N LEU A 99 13.23 1.81 7.33
CA LEU A 99 13.44 0.51 6.67
C LEU A 99 13.42 -0.65 7.67
N GLY A 100 13.02 -1.83 7.19
CA GLY A 100 13.01 -3.07 7.97
C GLY A 100 11.74 -3.31 8.81
N ARG A 101 10.83 -2.32 8.92
CA ARG A 101 9.50 -2.50 9.51
C ARG A 101 8.43 -1.76 8.72
N ASP A 102 7.27 -2.38 8.58
CA ASP A 102 6.10 -1.70 8.01
C ASP A 102 5.71 -0.55 8.96
N THR A 103 5.38 0.60 8.40
CA THR A 103 5.15 1.85 9.13
C THR A 103 3.82 2.48 8.71
N VAL A 104 3.00 2.82 9.70
CA VAL A 104 1.80 3.66 9.52
C VAL A 104 2.17 5.08 9.91
N ILE A 105 1.96 6.02 8.99
CA ILE A 105 2.26 7.44 9.16
C ILE A 105 0.95 8.21 9.09
N ALA A 106 0.59 8.97 10.13
CA ALA A 106 -0.57 9.85 10.12
C ALA A 106 -0.16 11.33 10.16
N ALA A 107 -0.86 12.14 9.37
CA ALA A 107 -0.81 13.59 9.47
C ALA A 107 -1.59 14.06 10.68
N PHE A 108 -1.02 14.98 11.46
CA PHE A 108 -1.69 15.57 12.61
C PHE A 108 -1.13 16.95 12.92
N HIS A 109 -1.71 17.65 13.89
CA HIS A 109 -1.02 18.68 14.67
C HIS A 109 -1.68 18.81 16.05
N THR A 110 -0.96 19.31 17.05
CA THR A 110 -1.42 19.25 18.45
C THR A 110 -2.58 20.18 18.80
N THR A 111 -2.86 21.15 17.93
CA THR A 111 -3.90 22.18 18.10
C THR A 111 -5.21 21.87 17.36
N CYS A 112 -5.33 20.68 16.76
CA CYS A 112 -6.54 20.22 16.09
C CYS A 112 -7.55 19.65 17.09
N HIS A 113 -8.80 20.12 17.02
CA HIS A 113 -9.87 19.65 17.90
C HIS A 113 -10.93 18.79 17.16
N GLU A 114 -10.78 18.59 15.85
CA GLU A 114 -11.72 17.78 15.06
C GLU A 114 -11.14 16.39 14.68
N THR A 115 -10.38 16.30 13.59
CA THR A 115 -9.99 15.00 13.00
C THR A 115 -8.76 14.37 13.65
N CYS A 116 -7.75 15.14 14.05
CA CYS A 116 -6.48 14.59 14.56
C CYS A 116 -6.67 13.69 15.80
N PRO A 117 -7.50 14.04 16.81
CA PRO A 117 -7.73 13.14 17.93
C PRO A 117 -8.35 11.79 17.53
N LEU A 118 -9.08 11.73 16.40
CA LEU A 118 -9.59 10.48 15.83
C LEU A 118 -8.46 9.65 15.20
N TYR A 119 -7.52 10.27 14.49
CA TYR A 119 -6.34 9.58 13.96
C TYR A 119 -5.46 9.01 15.09
N THR A 120 -5.18 9.83 16.10
CA THR A 120 -4.43 9.38 17.28
C THR A 120 -5.19 8.26 18.01
N GLY A 121 -6.53 8.33 18.09
CA GLY A 121 -7.38 7.27 18.61
C GLY A 121 -7.30 5.97 17.81
N LEU A 122 -7.31 6.06 16.48
CA LEU A 122 -7.08 4.94 15.58
C LEU A 122 -5.71 4.30 15.84
N LEU A 123 -4.65 5.09 16.03
CA LEU A 123 -3.32 4.55 16.34
C LEU A 123 -3.27 3.82 17.68
N PHE A 124 -4.04 4.22 18.69
CA PHE A 124 -4.21 3.43 19.91
C PHE A 124 -4.87 2.07 19.66
N GLN A 125 -5.83 1.99 18.74
CA GLN A 125 -6.44 0.72 18.35
C GLN A 125 -5.42 -0.15 17.58
N LEU A 126 -4.72 0.43 16.60
CA LEU A 126 -3.69 -0.26 15.82
C LEU A 126 -2.55 -0.76 16.70
N GLN A 127 -2.12 0.03 17.68
CA GLN A 127 -1.10 -0.38 18.63
C GLN A 127 -1.49 -1.70 19.29
N LYS A 128 -2.78 -1.95 19.59
CA LYS A 128 -3.27 -3.17 20.23
C LYS A 128 -3.19 -4.41 19.33
N VAL A 129 -3.44 -4.24 18.03
CA VAL A 129 -3.68 -5.34 17.08
C VAL A 129 -2.57 -5.54 16.05
N ALA A 130 -1.70 -4.55 15.83
CA ALA A 130 -0.63 -4.53 14.84
C ALA A 130 0.73 -4.25 15.51
N ARG A 131 1.14 -5.11 16.46
CA ARG A 131 2.31 -4.92 17.33
C ARG A 131 3.66 -4.85 16.59
N ASP A 132 3.73 -5.44 15.41
CA ASP A 132 4.97 -5.50 14.62
C ASP A 132 5.19 -4.29 13.71
N VAL A 133 4.20 -3.41 13.64
CA VAL A 133 4.17 -2.21 12.80
C VAL A 133 4.65 -1.00 13.60
N ARG A 134 5.43 -0.14 12.95
CA ARG A 134 5.80 1.15 13.52
C ARG A 134 4.66 2.14 13.31
N LEU A 135 4.28 2.86 14.36
CA LEU A 135 3.34 3.97 14.27
C LEU A 135 4.13 5.28 14.33
N LEU A 136 3.74 6.25 13.52
CA LEU A 136 4.35 7.55 13.40
C LEU A 136 3.26 8.60 13.16
N GLU A 137 3.32 9.71 13.89
CA GLU A 137 2.53 10.91 13.60
C GLU A 137 3.49 12.04 13.22
N VAL A 138 3.29 12.67 12.06
CA VAL A 138 4.12 13.79 11.60
C VAL A 138 3.29 15.06 11.54
N THR A 139 3.81 16.14 12.14
CA THR A 139 3.07 17.39 12.24
C THR A 139 2.81 18.02 10.87
N THR A 140 1.69 18.72 10.75
CA THR A 140 1.35 19.64 9.66
C THR A 140 1.45 21.11 10.09
N ASP A 141 1.75 21.38 11.36
CA ASP A 141 2.00 22.70 11.94
C ASP A 141 3.37 22.75 12.66
N PRO A 142 4.49 22.66 11.93
CA PRO A 142 5.83 22.65 12.54
C PRO A 142 6.22 23.95 13.26
N ALA A 143 5.48 25.04 13.03
CA ALA A 143 5.70 26.31 13.75
C ALA A 143 5.25 26.22 15.21
N THR A 144 4.14 25.51 15.46
CA THR A 144 3.61 25.26 16.81
C THR A 144 4.18 23.99 17.42
N ASP A 145 4.25 22.91 16.62
CA ASP A 145 4.60 21.56 17.06
C ASP A 145 6.12 21.37 17.12
N THR A 146 6.75 22.11 18.03
CA THR A 146 8.15 21.94 18.39
C THR A 146 8.38 20.61 19.12
N ARG A 147 9.62 20.14 19.19
CA ARG A 147 9.97 18.86 19.87
C ARG A 147 9.45 18.78 21.30
N SER A 148 9.56 19.86 22.07
CA SER A 148 9.06 19.92 23.45
C SER A 148 7.55 19.83 23.53
N VAL A 149 6.84 20.48 22.59
CA VAL A 149 5.38 20.39 22.47
C VAL A 149 4.97 18.96 22.13
N LEU A 150 5.63 18.32 21.16
CA LEU A 150 5.35 16.92 20.80
C LEU A 150 5.63 15.94 21.93
N SER A 151 6.73 16.13 22.67
CA SER A 151 7.09 15.28 23.82
C SER A 151 6.06 15.41 24.95
N ALA A 152 5.61 16.64 25.23
CA ALA A 152 4.56 16.91 26.21
C ALA A 152 3.20 16.34 25.77
N TYR A 153 2.82 16.53 24.50
CA TYR A 153 1.60 15.99 23.92
C TYR A 153 1.57 14.46 24.03
N ARG A 154 2.61 13.78 23.53
CA ARG A 154 2.78 12.32 23.62
C ARG A 154 2.58 11.80 25.05
N THR A 155 3.22 12.47 26.02
CA THR A 155 3.11 12.10 27.43
C THR A 155 1.70 12.32 27.96
N GLY A 156 1.08 13.46 27.65
CA GLY A 156 -0.26 13.82 28.11
C GLY A 156 -1.36 12.88 27.63
N ILE A 157 -1.24 12.35 26.42
CA ILE A 157 -2.19 11.38 25.87
C ILE A 157 -1.81 9.92 26.15
N GLY A 158 -0.59 9.66 26.64
CA GLY A 158 -0.09 8.32 26.91
C GLY A 158 0.28 7.52 25.66
N ALA A 159 0.71 8.19 24.59
CA ALA A 159 1.03 7.54 23.32
C ALA A 159 2.41 6.85 23.34
N GLY A 160 2.46 5.62 22.84
CA GLY A 160 3.67 4.78 22.84
C GLY A 160 4.50 4.85 21.56
N TRP A 161 4.18 5.75 20.63
CA TRP A 161 4.79 5.83 19.31
C TRP A 161 5.52 7.15 19.06
N THR A 162 6.11 7.26 17.87
CA THR A 162 6.95 8.40 17.47
C THR A 162 6.09 9.55 16.96
N PHE A 163 6.44 10.76 17.36
CA PHE A 163 5.92 12.03 16.84
C PHE A 163 7.07 12.79 16.20
N ALA A 164 6.89 13.31 14.99
CA ALA A 164 7.96 14.00 14.27
C ALA A 164 7.59 15.40 13.83
N THR A 165 8.60 16.26 13.80
CA THR A 165 8.58 17.64 13.35
C THR A 165 9.88 17.97 12.61
N GLY A 166 10.08 19.21 12.20
CA GLY A 166 11.26 19.65 11.46
C GLY A 166 11.22 21.13 11.17
N GLN A 167 12.12 21.60 10.30
CA GLN A 167 11.94 22.93 9.71
C GLN A 167 10.70 22.93 8.81
N VAL A 168 10.09 24.10 8.63
CA VAL A 168 8.89 24.26 7.81
C VAL A 168 9.08 23.67 6.40
N ASP A 169 10.23 23.94 5.78
CA ASP A 169 10.55 23.45 4.43
C ASP A 169 10.73 21.93 4.38
N ASP A 170 11.32 21.33 5.42
CA ASP A 170 11.52 19.89 5.52
C ASP A 170 10.18 19.16 5.67
N VAL A 171 9.30 19.67 6.53
CA VAL A 171 7.96 19.11 6.77
C VAL A 171 7.06 19.31 5.55
N THR A 172 7.17 20.46 4.87
CA THR A 172 6.49 20.70 3.59
C THR A 172 6.95 19.70 2.53
N SER A 173 8.26 19.50 2.41
CA SER A 173 8.85 18.57 1.43
C SER A 173 8.47 17.12 1.71
N PHE A 174 8.27 16.77 2.97
CA PHE A 174 7.75 15.46 3.38
C PHE A 174 6.29 15.25 2.95
N TRP A 175 5.43 16.24 3.17
CA TRP A 175 3.99 16.12 3.00
C TRP A 175 3.48 16.39 1.57
N SER A 176 4.13 17.29 0.84
CA SER A 176 3.69 17.68 -0.51
C SER A 176 3.58 16.51 -1.50
N PRO A 177 4.53 15.55 -1.57
CA PRO A 177 4.40 14.36 -2.41
C PRO A 177 3.24 13.44 -2.03
N LEU A 178 2.75 13.55 -0.80
CA LEU A 178 1.63 12.77 -0.26
C LEU A 178 0.29 13.52 -0.38
N GLY A 179 0.27 14.69 -1.01
CA GLY A 179 -0.94 15.52 -1.17
C GLY A 179 -1.40 16.19 0.12
N VAL A 180 -0.55 16.27 1.14
CA VAL A 180 -0.86 16.92 2.42
C VAL A 180 -0.29 18.33 2.41
N SER A 181 -1.13 19.31 2.72
CA SER A 181 -0.70 20.70 2.92
C SER A 181 -0.49 20.98 4.40
N LEU A 182 0.46 21.86 4.72
CA LEU A 182 0.62 22.34 6.09
C LEU A 182 -0.65 23.10 6.50
N SER A 183 -1.07 22.87 7.74
CA SER A 183 -2.30 23.43 8.29
C SER A 183 -2.15 23.60 9.79
N ALA A 184 -2.78 24.64 10.33
CA ALA A 184 -2.87 24.93 11.75
C ALA A 184 -4.34 25.14 12.15
N GLY A 185 -4.65 24.99 13.44
CA GLY A 185 -6.03 25.09 13.94
C GLY A 185 -6.97 24.10 13.25
N ASP A 186 -8.25 24.44 13.11
CA ASP A 186 -9.24 23.46 12.60
C ASP A 186 -9.32 23.36 11.06
N THR A 187 -8.21 23.65 10.38
CA THR A 187 -8.07 23.45 8.92
C THR A 187 -7.47 22.07 8.67
N HIS A 188 -8.11 21.23 7.86
CA HIS A 188 -7.77 19.80 7.83
C HIS A 188 -7.39 19.28 6.45
N THR A 189 -6.14 18.83 6.31
CA THR A 189 -5.76 17.84 5.30
C THR A 189 -5.44 16.54 6.04
N SER A 190 -6.44 15.67 6.17
CA SER A 190 -6.33 14.44 6.98
C SER A 190 -5.86 13.28 6.11
N ALA A 191 -4.70 12.71 6.44
CA ALA A 191 -4.11 11.60 5.69
C ALA A 191 -3.42 10.59 6.63
N LEU A 192 -3.59 9.31 6.31
CA LEU A 192 -2.80 8.21 6.87
C LEU A 192 -2.20 7.42 5.72
N VAL A 193 -0.91 7.16 5.77
CA VAL A 193 -0.16 6.48 4.74
C VAL A 193 0.48 5.23 5.32
N LEU A 194 0.35 4.12 4.60
CA LEU A 194 1.01 2.87 4.91
C LEU A 194 2.27 2.73 4.05
N VAL A 195 3.42 2.60 4.70
CA VAL A 195 4.73 2.42 4.09
C VAL A 195 5.23 1.03 4.47
N ASP A 196 5.64 0.22 3.51
CA ASP A 196 6.21 -1.09 3.83
C ASP A 196 7.66 -1.00 4.32
N ARG A 197 8.16 -2.12 4.84
CA ARG A 197 9.55 -2.30 5.31
C ARG A 197 10.63 -2.01 4.27
N TYR A 198 10.28 -1.84 2.99
CA TYR A 198 11.21 -1.52 1.91
C TYR A 198 11.18 -0.02 1.55
N GLY A 199 10.35 0.77 2.24
CA GLY A 199 10.26 2.22 2.06
C GLY A 199 9.37 2.62 0.86
N PHE A 200 8.38 1.80 0.52
CA PHE A 200 7.39 2.13 -0.51
C PHE A 200 6.02 2.36 0.10
N ILE A 201 5.32 3.37 -0.41
CA ILE A 201 3.93 3.64 -0.09
C ILE A 201 3.06 2.54 -0.70
N ARG A 202 2.10 2.06 0.08
CA ARG A 202 1.25 0.92 -0.26
C ARG A 202 -0.23 1.26 -0.27
N SER A 203 -0.64 2.13 0.64
CA SER A 203 -2.02 2.58 0.77
C SER A 203 -2.04 3.95 1.42
N ALA A 204 -3.07 4.74 1.09
CA ALA A 204 -3.34 6.00 1.74
C ALA A 204 -4.84 6.07 2.07
N PHE A 205 -5.15 6.65 3.21
CA PHE A 205 -6.50 6.84 3.73
C PHE A 205 -6.69 8.32 4.01
N SER A 206 -7.82 8.87 3.61
CA SER A 206 -8.17 10.27 3.81
C SER A 206 -9.52 10.40 4.51
N GLY A 207 -9.76 11.56 5.12
CA GLY A 207 -11.00 11.80 5.86
C GLY A 207 -10.99 11.24 7.28
N ALA A 208 -12.08 11.41 8.03
CA ALA A 208 -12.11 11.01 9.43
C ALA A 208 -12.22 9.48 9.61
N PRO A 209 -11.35 8.81 10.39
CA PRO A 209 -11.49 7.39 10.67
C PRO A 209 -12.63 7.10 11.66
N ASP A 210 -13.25 5.93 11.51
CA ASP A 210 -14.12 5.33 12.51
C ASP A 210 -13.28 4.71 13.63
N VAL A 211 -13.41 5.28 14.83
CA VAL A 211 -12.80 4.77 16.07
C VAL A 211 -13.85 4.12 16.99
N GLY A 212 -15.01 3.76 16.46
CA GLY A 212 -16.07 3.06 17.18
C GLY A 212 -16.74 3.92 18.26
N GLY A 213 -16.79 5.24 18.05
CA GLY A 213 -17.38 6.18 19.01
C GLY A 213 -16.62 6.30 20.34
N THR A 214 -15.40 5.75 20.44
CA THR A 214 -14.62 5.76 21.68
C THR A 214 -13.21 6.32 21.49
N LEU A 215 -12.76 7.11 22.47
CA LEU A 215 -11.41 7.66 22.53
C LEU A 215 -10.86 7.57 23.96
N PRO A 216 -9.53 7.50 24.15
CA PRO A 216 -8.89 7.77 25.42
C PRO A 216 -9.36 9.12 26.00
N GLY A 217 -9.50 9.18 27.33
CA GLY A 217 -10.01 10.36 28.03
C GLY A 217 -9.34 11.69 27.63
N PRO A 218 -8.00 11.77 27.58
CA PRO A 218 -7.31 12.99 27.15
C PRO A 218 -7.66 13.44 25.73
N LEU A 219 -7.84 12.49 24.79
CA LEU A 219 -8.22 12.80 23.41
C LEU A 219 -9.69 13.21 23.31
N LEU A 220 -10.58 12.57 24.08
CA LEU A 220 -12.00 12.93 24.12
C LEU A 220 -12.22 14.36 24.64
N GLN A 221 -11.37 14.82 25.58
CA GLN A 221 -11.43 16.18 26.12
C GLN A 221 -10.93 17.26 25.16
N GLN A 222 -10.16 16.86 24.13
CA GLN A 222 -9.70 17.78 23.08
C GLN A 222 -10.78 18.03 22.03
N LEU A 223 -11.77 17.15 21.89
CA LEU A 223 -12.76 17.30 20.83
C LEU A 223 -13.70 18.48 21.07
N ASP A 224 -13.90 19.29 20.03
CA ASP A 224 -14.91 20.32 19.98
C ASP A 224 -16.26 19.78 19.43
N GLY A 225 -17.21 20.66 19.11
CA GLY A 225 -18.53 20.26 18.59
C GLY A 225 -18.46 19.43 17.29
N PRO A 226 -17.83 19.95 16.23
CA PRO A 226 -17.55 19.20 15.00
C PRO A 226 -16.81 17.88 15.23
N GLY A 227 -15.74 17.87 16.02
CA GLY A 227 -14.98 16.66 16.35
C GLY A 227 -15.82 15.57 17.02
N ARG A 228 -16.68 15.96 17.97
CA ARG A 228 -17.63 15.03 18.60
C ARG A 228 -18.70 14.52 17.63
N THR A 229 -19.09 15.33 16.65
CA THR A 229 -20.01 14.91 15.59
C THR A 229 -19.38 13.85 14.71
N LEU A 230 -18.12 14.02 14.31
CA LEU A 230 -17.35 13.01 13.56
C LEU A 230 -17.17 11.71 14.35
N LEU A 231 -16.86 11.80 15.65
CA LEU A 231 -16.73 10.65 16.54
C LEU A 231 -18.03 9.83 16.59
N ASN A 232 -19.17 10.51 16.80
CA ASN A 232 -20.48 9.86 16.90
C ASN A 232 -21.03 9.39 15.55
N GLY A 233 -20.59 10.03 14.46
CA GLY A 233 -20.97 9.69 13.09
C GLY A 233 -20.24 8.49 12.50
N HIS A 234 -19.35 7.84 13.26
CA HIS A 234 -18.54 6.70 12.80
C HIS A 234 -17.63 7.04 11.60
N GLY A 235 -17.04 8.24 11.61
CA GLY A 235 -16.08 8.66 10.59
C GLY A 235 -16.64 8.62 9.16
N GLN A 236 -15.78 8.32 8.20
CA GLN A 236 -16.09 8.36 6.76
C GLN A 236 -15.86 7.00 6.08
N GLY A 237 -16.26 5.91 6.75
CA GLY A 237 -16.33 4.58 6.13
C GLY A 237 -15.04 3.75 6.15
N TRP A 238 -14.04 4.16 6.93
CA TRP A 238 -12.81 3.38 7.16
C TRP A 238 -12.33 3.53 8.60
N GLY A 239 -11.61 2.53 9.14
CA GLY A 239 -11.07 2.54 10.49
C GLY A 239 -10.00 1.46 10.68
N ALA A 240 -9.80 1.00 11.92
CA ALA A 240 -8.78 0.01 12.23
C ALA A 240 -8.87 -1.29 11.39
N PRO A 241 -10.06 -1.86 11.11
CA PRO A 241 -10.17 -3.07 10.30
C PRO A 241 -9.53 -2.94 8.92
N GLN A 242 -9.81 -1.84 8.20
CA GLN A 242 -9.30 -1.60 6.84
C GLN A 242 -7.78 -1.39 6.83
N VAL A 243 -7.24 -0.68 7.84
CA VAL A 243 -5.79 -0.49 7.97
C VAL A 243 -5.09 -1.81 8.30
N VAL A 244 -5.66 -2.61 9.21
CA VAL A 244 -5.12 -3.94 9.56
C VAL A 244 -5.15 -4.88 8.37
N ASP A 245 -6.20 -4.84 7.57
CA ASP A 245 -6.31 -5.67 6.38
C ASP A 245 -5.27 -5.29 5.31
N SER A 246 -5.03 -3.99 5.11
CA SER A 246 -3.95 -3.50 4.26
C SER A 246 -2.58 -3.95 4.79
N LEU A 247 -2.36 -3.90 6.10
CA LEU A 247 -1.14 -4.40 6.75
C LEU A 247 -0.96 -5.92 6.58
N ARG A 248 -2.03 -6.71 6.69
CA ARG A 248 -2.00 -8.16 6.45
C ARG A 248 -1.65 -8.48 5.01
N THR A 249 -2.16 -7.68 4.06
CA THR A 249 -1.83 -7.82 2.64
C THR A 249 -0.33 -7.60 2.39
N LEU A 250 0.32 -6.70 3.15
CA LEU A 250 1.79 -6.54 3.09
C LEU A 250 2.54 -7.74 3.67
N ALA A 251 2.05 -8.30 4.77
CA ALA A 251 2.68 -9.44 5.44
C ALA A 251 2.48 -10.75 4.64
N ALA A 252 1.36 -10.90 3.95
CA ALA A 252 0.98 -12.06 3.15
C ALA A 252 1.62 -12.05 1.76
N ALA A 253 2.92 -11.71 1.65
CA ALA A 253 3.69 -11.85 0.42
C ALA A 253 3.40 -13.22 -0.23
N GLY A 254 2.59 -13.18 -1.28
CA GLY A 254 1.64 -14.23 -1.65
C GLY A 254 0.44 -13.68 -2.44
N ALA A 255 0.20 -12.35 -2.39
CA ALA A 255 -0.60 -11.65 -3.40
C ALA A 255 0.09 -11.71 -4.77
N THR A 256 -0.69 -11.85 -5.86
CA THR A 256 -0.20 -11.98 -7.24
C THR A 256 0.92 -10.98 -7.55
N SER A 257 2.13 -11.49 -7.72
CA SER A 257 3.29 -10.64 -8.02
C SER A 257 3.18 -10.09 -9.44
N LEU A 258 3.39 -8.78 -9.57
CA LEU A 258 3.35 -8.09 -10.85
C LEU A 258 4.33 -8.74 -11.85
N GLY A 259 3.86 -9.02 -13.07
CA GLY A 259 4.62 -9.73 -14.10
C GLY A 259 4.50 -11.25 -14.06
N GLU A 260 3.90 -11.83 -13.01
CA GLU A 260 3.52 -13.24 -13.03
C GLU A 260 2.17 -13.43 -13.74
N PRO A 261 1.85 -14.67 -14.16
CA PRO A 261 0.53 -15.03 -14.66
C PRO A 261 -0.56 -14.64 -13.65
N ALA A 262 -1.61 -13.99 -14.15
CA ALA A 262 -2.80 -13.70 -13.37
C ALA A 262 -3.46 -15.03 -12.90
N PRO A 263 -3.88 -15.16 -11.63
CA PRO A 263 -4.54 -16.36 -11.13
C PRO A 263 -5.72 -16.75 -12.03
N ALA A 264 -5.71 -17.99 -12.51
CA ALA A 264 -6.76 -18.48 -13.38
C ALA A 264 -8.09 -18.53 -12.62
N PHE A 265 -9.17 -18.15 -13.30
CA PHE A 265 -10.53 -18.33 -12.80
C PHE A 265 -11.48 -18.68 -13.94
N THR A 266 -12.58 -19.31 -13.58
CA THR A 266 -13.75 -19.53 -14.43
C THR A 266 -14.99 -19.34 -13.57
N LEU A 267 -15.72 -18.26 -13.79
CA LEU A 267 -16.87 -17.86 -12.96
C LEU A 267 -18.17 -17.86 -13.78
N PRO A 268 -19.33 -18.10 -13.12
CA PRO A 268 -20.63 -17.87 -13.74
C PRO A 268 -20.89 -16.37 -13.93
N ALA A 269 -21.48 -16.00 -15.05
CA ALA A 269 -21.90 -14.65 -15.37
C ALA A 269 -23.40 -14.43 -15.11
N LEU A 270 -23.84 -13.18 -14.96
CA LEU A 270 -25.25 -12.83 -14.73
C LEU A 270 -26.20 -13.23 -15.87
N ASP A 271 -25.68 -13.40 -17.08
CA ASP A 271 -26.42 -13.87 -18.26
C ASP A 271 -26.54 -15.42 -18.32
N GLY A 272 -26.00 -16.12 -17.32
CA GLY A 272 -25.99 -17.58 -17.24
C GLY A 272 -24.84 -18.26 -17.99
N SER A 273 -24.00 -17.50 -18.70
CA SER A 273 -22.78 -18.01 -19.30
C SER A 273 -21.68 -18.25 -18.25
N ARG A 274 -20.55 -18.82 -18.69
CA ARG A 274 -19.33 -18.89 -17.87
C ARG A 274 -18.21 -18.18 -18.63
N LEU A 275 -17.46 -17.37 -17.90
CA LEU A 275 -16.29 -16.67 -18.45
C LEU A 275 -15.04 -17.08 -17.67
N SER A 276 -14.00 -17.43 -18.40
CA SER A 276 -12.66 -17.66 -17.86
C SER A 276 -11.70 -16.57 -18.28
N LEU A 277 -10.68 -16.32 -17.46
CA LEU A 277 -9.64 -15.36 -17.80
C LEU A 277 -8.88 -15.77 -19.08
N GLU A 278 -8.74 -17.07 -19.32
CA GLU A 278 -8.07 -17.60 -20.50
C GLU A 278 -8.77 -17.22 -21.81
N GLN A 279 -10.11 -17.15 -21.80
CA GLN A 279 -10.90 -16.71 -22.96
C GLN A 279 -10.67 -15.23 -23.32
N LEU A 280 -10.05 -14.45 -22.42
CA LEU A 280 -9.79 -13.02 -22.59
C LEU A 280 -8.34 -12.72 -23.01
N ARG A 281 -7.50 -13.75 -23.15
CA ARG A 281 -6.11 -13.59 -23.63
C ARG A 281 -6.06 -12.98 -25.03
N GLY A 282 -4.93 -12.36 -25.34
CA GLY A 282 -4.70 -11.66 -26.61
C GLY A 282 -5.14 -10.20 -26.60
N GLN A 283 -5.84 -9.76 -25.55
CA GLN A 283 -6.21 -8.36 -25.33
C GLN A 283 -5.88 -7.94 -23.89
N PRO A 284 -5.58 -6.66 -23.65
CA PRO A 284 -5.51 -6.13 -22.29
C PRO A 284 -6.86 -6.32 -21.58
N VAL A 285 -6.82 -6.76 -20.32
CA VAL A 285 -8.01 -7.02 -19.51
C VAL A 285 -7.98 -6.20 -18.24
N ILE A 286 -9.10 -5.57 -17.90
CA ILE A 286 -9.38 -4.96 -16.60
C ILE A 286 -10.31 -5.90 -15.85
N VAL A 287 -9.83 -6.46 -14.75
CA VAL A 287 -10.64 -7.24 -13.80
C VAL A 287 -10.93 -6.34 -12.60
N ASN A 288 -12.16 -5.87 -12.46
CA ASN A 288 -12.58 -4.99 -11.38
C ASN A 288 -13.41 -5.76 -10.36
N PHE A 289 -12.99 -5.73 -9.10
CA PHE A 289 -13.68 -6.35 -7.98
C PHE A 289 -14.52 -5.32 -7.25
N TRP A 290 -15.82 -5.59 -7.07
CA TRP A 290 -16.80 -4.63 -6.56
C TRP A 290 -17.93 -5.33 -5.78
N TRP A 291 -18.84 -4.54 -5.20
CA TRP A 291 -20.15 -5.01 -4.74
C TRP A 291 -21.14 -3.82 -4.64
N SER A 292 -22.45 -4.08 -4.58
CA SER A 292 -23.52 -3.09 -4.76
C SER A 292 -23.65 -2.05 -3.66
N GLY A 293 -23.25 -2.39 -2.43
CA GLY A 293 -23.23 -1.47 -1.29
C GLY A 293 -21.92 -0.73 -1.11
N CYS A 294 -21.00 -0.80 -2.08
CA CYS A 294 -19.75 -0.04 -2.12
C CYS A 294 -19.97 1.33 -2.79
N PRO A 295 -19.99 2.46 -2.04
CA PRO A 295 -20.14 3.78 -2.64
C PRO A 295 -19.07 4.13 -3.70
N PRO A 296 -17.76 3.86 -3.48
CA PRO A 296 -16.76 4.17 -4.51
C PRO A 296 -16.94 3.32 -5.78
N CYS A 297 -17.38 2.08 -5.66
CA CYS A 297 -17.67 1.22 -6.82
C CYS A 297 -18.78 1.82 -7.70
N ARG A 298 -19.85 2.32 -7.07
CA ARG A 298 -20.94 3.01 -7.79
C ARG A 298 -20.44 4.23 -8.58
N GLN A 299 -19.48 4.96 -8.02
CA GLN A 299 -18.94 6.18 -8.63
C GLN A 299 -18.05 5.89 -9.85
N GLU A 300 -17.21 4.85 -9.80
CA GLU A 300 -16.25 4.55 -10.87
C GLU A 300 -16.84 3.73 -12.04
N MET A 301 -17.93 2.98 -11.80
CA MET A 301 -18.46 2.06 -12.81
C MET A 301 -18.88 2.73 -14.13
N PRO A 302 -19.56 3.89 -14.14
CA PRO A 302 -19.86 4.58 -15.40
C PRO A 302 -18.59 4.97 -16.17
N LEU A 303 -17.51 5.35 -15.48
CA LEU A 303 -16.21 5.63 -16.11
C LEU A 303 -15.66 4.36 -16.76
N LEU A 304 -15.61 3.23 -16.04
CA LEU A 304 -15.12 1.95 -16.56
C LEU A 304 -15.92 1.49 -17.79
N GLN A 305 -17.25 1.59 -17.72
CA GLN A 305 -18.14 1.23 -18.83
C GLN A 305 -17.89 2.10 -20.06
N SER A 306 -17.90 3.42 -19.89
CA SER A 306 -17.67 4.38 -20.98
C SER A 306 -16.29 4.18 -21.63
N TYR A 307 -15.28 3.83 -20.83
CA TYR A 307 -13.95 3.55 -21.33
C TYR A 307 -13.93 2.28 -22.18
N ALA A 308 -14.54 1.20 -21.70
CA ALA A 308 -14.62 -0.08 -22.42
C ALA A 308 -15.36 0.08 -23.76
N ASP A 309 -16.41 0.90 -23.80
CA ASP A 309 -17.15 1.19 -25.04
C ASP A 309 -16.29 1.98 -26.04
N ALA A 310 -15.47 2.91 -25.55
CA ALA A 310 -14.55 3.69 -26.38
C ALA A 310 -13.32 2.90 -26.86
N HIS A 311 -12.96 1.81 -26.16
CA HIS A 311 -11.73 1.05 -26.40
C HIS A 311 -12.03 -0.44 -26.56
N PRO A 312 -12.58 -0.89 -27.72
CA PRO A 312 -12.98 -2.28 -27.93
C PRO A 312 -11.81 -3.28 -27.93
N ASN A 313 -10.57 -2.77 -27.97
CA ASN A 313 -9.35 -3.56 -27.80
C ASN A 313 -9.03 -3.88 -26.34
N VAL A 314 -9.73 -3.30 -25.36
CA VAL A 314 -9.58 -3.58 -23.92
C VAL A 314 -10.83 -4.30 -23.42
N ARG A 315 -10.62 -5.41 -22.69
CA ARG A 315 -11.71 -6.19 -22.10
C ARG A 315 -11.96 -5.73 -20.67
N LEU A 316 -13.19 -5.36 -20.34
CA LEU A 316 -13.62 -5.12 -18.96
C LEU A 316 -14.39 -6.34 -18.43
N VAL A 317 -14.07 -6.78 -17.23
CA VAL A 317 -14.80 -7.81 -16.48
C VAL A 317 -15.01 -7.32 -15.06
N LEU A 318 -16.26 -7.37 -14.61
CA LEU A 318 -16.67 -6.99 -13.27
C LEU A 318 -16.89 -8.27 -12.45
N VAL A 319 -16.22 -8.40 -11.30
CA VAL A 319 -16.31 -9.57 -10.42
C VAL A 319 -16.92 -9.14 -9.10
N ASP A 320 -18.04 -9.76 -8.76
CA ASP A 320 -18.78 -9.52 -7.52
C ASP A 320 -18.67 -10.75 -6.60
N PRO A 321 -17.94 -10.64 -5.47
CA PRO A 321 -17.80 -11.73 -4.51
C PRO A 321 -18.82 -11.69 -3.37
N VAL A 322 -19.73 -10.70 -3.35
CA VAL A 322 -20.58 -10.42 -2.18
C VAL A 322 -22.06 -10.60 -2.51
N ASP A 323 -22.54 -10.02 -3.61
CA ASP A 323 -23.97 -9.99 -3.88
C ASP A 323 -24.47 -11.29 -4.51
N GLY A 324 -25.75 -11.58 -4.26
CA GLY A 324 -26.48 -12.56 -5.05
C GLY A 324 -26.84 -12.01 -6.44
N VAL A 325 -27.22 -12.92 -7.35
CA VAL A 325 -27.61 -12.65 -8.75
C VAL A 325 -28.53 -11.44 -8.88
N ASP A 326 -29.59 -11.37 -8.07
CA ASP A 326 -30.60 -10.31 -8.18
C ASP A 326 -30.07 -8.94 -7.71
N GLY A 327 -29.25 -8.91 -6.66
CA GLY A 327 -28.63 -7.68 -6.15
C GLY A 327 -27.64 -7.10 -7.14
N ALA A 328 -26.72 -7.93 -7.63
CA ALA A 328 -25.75 -7.55 -8.65
C ALA A 328 -26.45 -7.05 -9.93
N ARG A 329 -27.46 -7.78 -10.42
CA ARG A 329 -28.24 -7.42 -11.62
C ARG A 329 -28.96 -6.08 -11.46
N ALA A 330 -29.64 -5.87 -10.32
CA ALA A 330 -30.35 -4.62 -10.07
C ALA A 330 -29.38 -3.42 -10.02
N PHE A 331 -28.21 -3.61 -9.40
CA PHE A 331 -27.21 -2.56 -9.29
C PHE A 331 -26.64 -2.16 -10.65
N VAL A 332 -26.16 -3.10 -11.46
CA VAL A 332 -25.56 -2.78 -12.76
C VAL A 332 -26.58 -2.22 -13.75
N ALA A 333 -27.84 -2.70 -13.68
CA ALA A 333 -28.94 -2.11 -14.45
C ALA A 333 -29.19 -0.64 -14.06
N SER A 334 -29.12 -0.30 -12.76
CA SER A 334 -29.29 1.08 -12.30
C SER A 334 -28.20 2.04 -12.80
N LEU A 335 -27.03 1.51 -13.17
CA LEU A 335 -25.89 2.27 -13.66
C LEU A 335 -25.71 2.18 -15.18
N HIS A 336 -26.60 1.46 -15.89
CA HIS A 336 -26.49 1.18 -17.32
C HIS A 336 -25.16 0.52 -17.70
N VAL A 337 -24.66 -0.37 -16.83
CA VAL A 337 -23.43 -1.13 -17.05
C VAL A 337 -23.79 -2.44 -17.76
N HIS A 338 -23.14 -2.69 -18.90
CA HIS A 338 -23.35 -3.87 -19.75
C HIS A 338 -22.08 -4.71 -19.95
N ALA A 339 -20.97 -4.36 -19.30
CA ALA A 339 -19.80 -5.23 -19.21
C ALA A 339 -20.16 -6.58 -18.56
N PRO A 340 -19.47 -7.69 -18.91
CA PRO A 340 -19.66 -8.97 -18.25
C PRO A 340 -19.49 -8.87 -16.72
N VAL A 341 -20.53 -9.28 -16.00
CA VAL A 341 -20.54 -9.37 -14.53
C VAL A 341 -20.48 -10.82 -14.12
N LEU A 342 -19.45 -11.18 -13.37
CA LEU A 342 -19.18 -12.51 -12.88
C LEU A 342 -19.42 -12.59 -11.37
N LEU A 343 -19.98 -13.70 -10.91
CA LEU A 343 -20.22 -13.95 -9.50
C LEU A 343 -19.13 -14.86 -8.92
N ASP A 344 -18.41 -14.36 -7.93
CA ASP A 344 -17.36 -15.09 -7.18
C ASP A 344 -17.93 -15.55 -5.84
N ASP A 345 -18.84 -16.53 -5.90
CA ASP A 345 -19.48 -17.09 -4.70
C ASP A 345 -18.42 -17.64 -3.73
N GLY A 346 -18.40 -17.13 -2.50
CA GLY A 346 -17.39 -17.43 -1.48
C GLY A 346 -16.09 -16.62 -1.57
N GLY A 347 -15.95 -15.70 -2.54
CA GLY A 347 -14.83 -14.75 -2.64
C GLY A 347 -13.47 -15.38 -2.93
N HIS A 348 -13.44 -16.60 -3.48
CA HIS A 348 -12.20 -17.35 -3.69
C HIS A 348 -11.31 -16.75 -4.76
N VAL A 349 -11.90 -16.20 -5.83
CA VAL A 349 -11.14 -15.50 -6.87
C VAL A 349 -10.60 -14.19 -6.31
N ALA A 350 -11.43 -13.39 -5.65
CA ALA A 350 -11.01 -12.15 -4.99
C ALA A 350 -9.83 -12.41 -4.03
N ALA A 351 -9.91 -13.45 -3.20
CA ALA A 351 -8.83 -13.86 -2.31
C ALA A 351 -7.56 -14.27 -3.08
N GLY A 352 -7.69 -15.04 -4.17
CA GLY A 352 -6.56 -15.45 -5.02
C GLY A 352 -5.82 -14.27 -5.67
N TYR A 353 -6.53 -13.17 -5.92
CA TYR A 353 -5.98 -11.90 -6.40
C TYR A 353 -5.50 -10.97 -5.27
N GLY A 354 -5.62 -11.39 -4.01
CA GLY A 354 -5.26 -10.58 -2.85
C GLY A 354 -6.15 -9.33 -2.69
N VAL A 355 -7.41 -9.42 -3.11
CA VAL A 355 -8.40 -8.35 -2.95
C VAL A 355 -8.82 -8.29 -1.48
N ALA A 356 -8.63 -7.11 -0.91
CA ALA A 356 -8.73 -6.86 0.53
C ALA A 356 -9.67 -5.67 0.81
N ALA A 357 -9.79 -4.75 -0.17
CA ALA A 357 -10.73 -3.64 -0.17
C ALA A 357 -11.41 -3.51 -1.54
N TYR A 358 -12.60 -2.91 -1.56
CA TYR A 358 -13.38 -2.67 -2.77
C TYR A 358 -13.56 -1.15 -3.02
N PRO A 359 -13.48 -0.69 -4.28
CA PRO A 359 -13.12 -1.49 -5.45
C PRO A 359 -11.63 -1.82 -5.48
N THR A 360 -11.27 -2.87 -6.21
CA THR A 360 -9.88 -3.14 -6.60
C THR A 360 -9.86 -3.51 -8.08
N SER A 361 -9.03 -2.83 -8.87
CA SER A 361 -8.83 -3.14 -10.29
C SER A 361 -7.50 -3.83 -10.52
N ILE A 362 -7.52 -4.93 -11.28
CA ILE A 362 -6.34 -5.67 -11.74
C ILE A 362 -6.24 -5.48 -13.26
N PHE A 363 -5.08 -5.00 -13.70
CA PHE A 363 -4.79 -4.78 -15.11
C PHE A 363 -3.91 -5.92 -15.60
N VAL A 364 -4.40 -6.68 -16.58
CA VAL A 364 -3.77 -7.87 -17.14
C VAL A 364 -3.35 -7.61 -18.58
N ARG A 365 -2.13 -8.00 -18.93
CA ARG A 365 -1.59 -7.87 -20.29
C ARG A 365 -2.22 -8.89 -21.26
N PRO A 366 -2.09 -8.68 -22.58
CA PRO A 366 -2.50 -9.66 -23.59
C PRO A 366 -1.93 -11.07 -23.39
N ASP A 367 -0.72 -11.19 -22.81
CA ASP A 367 -0.07 -12.48 -22.52
C ASP A 367 -0.62 -13.20 -21.27
N GLY A 368 -1.55 -12.56 -20.53
CA GLY A 368 -2.14 -13.09 -19.31
C GLY A 368 -1.33 -12.81 -18.03
N THR A 369 -0.30 -11.97 -18.08
CA THR A 369 0.44 -11.53 -16.89
C THR A 369 -0.16 -10.29 -16.24
N VAL A 370 -0.04 -10.16 -14.92
CA VAL A 370 -0.51 -8.96 -14.21
C VAL A 370 0.42 -7.77 -14.49
N ALA A 371 -0.13 -6.71 -15.07
CA ALA A 371 0.56 -5.46 -15.32
C ALA A 371 0.54 -4.56 -14.09
N SER A 372 -0.60 -4.38 -13.44
CA SER A 372 -0.70 -3.55 -12.25
C SER A 372 -1.97 -3.88 -11.46
N ARG A 373 -2.00 -3.41 -10.22
CA ARG A 373 -3.14 -3.51 -9.31
C ARG A 373 -3.39 -2.13 -8.73
N TYR A 374 -4.65 -1.75 -8.62
CA TYR A 374 -5.06 -0.49 -8.01
C TYR A 374 -6.20 -0.72 -7.01
N PRO A 375 -5.93 -0.64 -5.69
CA PRO A 375 -6.98 -0.60 -4.69
C PRO A 375 -7.58 0.81 -4.58
N GLY A 376 -8.90 0.92 -4.58
CA GLY A 376 -9.63 2.19 -4.51
C GLY A 376 -10.26 2.61 -5.84
N ALA A 377 -11.05 3.69 -5.77
CA ALA A 377 -11.81 4.20 -6.90
C ALA A 377 -10.91 4.76 -8.01
N LEU A 378 -11.17 4.37 -9.25
CA LEU A 378 -10.48 4.89 -10.43
C LEU A 378 -11.05 6.25 -10.86
N THR A 379 -10.14 7.18 -11.16
CA THR A 379 -10.43 8.38 -11.96
C THR A 379 -9.96 8.16 -13.40
N ALA A 380 -10.36 9.04 -14.32
CA ALA A 380 -9.94 8.96 -15.72
C ALA A 380 -8.42 8.99 -15.88
N ASP A 381 -7.73 9.85 -15.12
CA ASP A 381 -6.26 9.97 -15.16
C ASP A 381 -5.57 8.70 -14.64
N ILE A 382 -6.08 8.15 -13.54
CA ILE A 382 -5.53 6.91 -12.95
C ILE A 382 -5.73 5.75 -13.92
N LEU A 383 -6.94 5.61 -14.48
CA LEU A 383 -7.26 4.59 -15.47
C LEU A 383 -6.33 4.70 -16.69
N SER A 384 -6.16 5.90 -17.23
CA SER A 384 -5.27 6.15 -18.37
C SER A 384 -3.81 5.78 -18.07
N ALA A 385 -3.31 6.11 -16.88
CA ALA A 385 -1.95 5.77 -16.45
C ALA A 385 -1.71 4.26 -16.38
N HIS A 386 -2.67 3.49 -15.84
CA HIS A 386 -2.56 2.04 -15.77
C HIS A 386 -2.62 1.35 -17.13
N LEU A 387 -3.44 1.87 -18.05
CA LEU A 387 -3.62 1.31 -19.38
C LEU A 387 -2.46 1.63 -20.33
N SER A 388 -1.80 2.78 -20.15
CA SER A 388 -0.55 3.11 -20.85
C SER A 388 0.55 2.07 -20.60
N ASN A 389 0.50 1.37 -19.45
CA ASN A 389 1.42 0.29 -19.10
C ASN A 389 1.01 -1.11 -19.62
N LEU A 390 -0.12 -1.22 -20.32
CA LEU A 390 -0.59 -2.47 -20.94
C LEU A 390 -0.13 -2.65 -22.39
N GLY A 391 0.36 -1.58 -23.04
CA GLY A 391 0.89 -1.61 -24.39
C GLY A 391 2.41 -1.69 -24.40
N GLY A 392 2.94 -2.83 -24.81
CA GLY A 392 4.25 -2.87 -25.47
C GLY A 392 4.07 -2.38 -26.91
N GLY A 393 4.59 -1.19 -27.18
CA GLY A 393 4.68 -0.56 -28.50
C GLY A 393 5.71 0.55 -28.44
#